data_AF-A0A0A6P194-F1
#
_entry.id   AF-A0A0A6P194-F1
#
_cell.length_a   1.000
_cell.length_b   1.000
_cell.length_c   1.000
_cell.angle_alpha   90.00
_cell.angle_beta   90.00
_cell.angle_gamma   90.00
#
_symmetry.space_group_name_H-M   'P 1'
#
loop_
_entity.id
_entity.type
_entity.pdbx_description
1 polymer ?
#
loop_
_entity_poly.entity_id
_entity_poly.type
_entity_poly.pdbx_seq_one_letter_code
_entity_poly.pdbx_strand_id
1 'polypeptide(L)'
;MPDVLDISQVQSGTLIVDDSGPHCFKSELAIKRFQEHQDILFTEGGVLKSPQPISEVRYLPHHWEKSLNSKQIIEEFVKPNPFEITGCVFSSVLSSVKNLKPTVGLVQLHESVKHYETLISLGFQAANLHCENYVLPDEAISHFRERFGH
;
A
#
# COMPACT_ATOMS: atom_id res chain seq x y z
N MET A 1 5.45 -4.07 14.32
CA MET A 1 6.36 -3.50 15.34
C MET A 1 7.27 -2.54 14.59
N PRO A 2 7.42 -1.30 15.06
CA PRO A 2 8.26 -0.32 14.36
C PRO A 2 9.72 -0.74 14.37
N ASP A 3 10.44 -0.43 13.29
CA ASP A 3 11.91 -0.54 13.16
C ASP A 3 12.52 -1.91 13.50
N VAL A 4 11.77 -3.00 13.28
CA VAL A 4 12.27 -4.37 13.51
C VAL A 4 13.16 -4.88 12.38
N LEU A 5 13.02 -4.32 11.18
CA LEU A 5 13.82 -4.65 10.01
C LEU A 5 14.89 -3.57 9.79
N ASP A 6 16.15 -3.93 9.98
CA ASP A 6 17.29 -3.08 9.64
C ASP A 6 17.55 -3.12 8.13
N ILE A 7 17.16 -2.05 7.45
CA ILE A 7 17.36 -1.88 6.00
C ILE A 7 18.81 -2.05 5.59
N SER A 8 19.80 -1.71 6.42
CA SER A 8 21.20 -1.84 6.04
C SER A 8 21.68 -3.28 5.89
N GLN A 9 20.97 -4.23 6.52
CA GLN A 9 21.30 -5.65 6.50
C GLN A 9 20.48 -6.46 5.50
N VAL A 10 19.51 -5.83 4.84
CA VAL A 10 18.73 -6.49 3.79
C VAL A 10 19.62 -6.81 2.59
N GLN A 11 19.53 -8.05 2.11
CA GLN A 11 20.31 -8.51 0.96
C GLN A 11 19.91 -7.75 -0.31
N SER A 12 20.88 -7.36 -1.14
CA SER A 12 20.59 -6.80 -2.46
C SER A 12 19.79 -7.79 -3.32
N GLY A 13 18.85 -7.28 -4.11
CA GLY A 13 17.89 -8.08 -4.87
C GLY A 13 16.62 -8.43 -4.08
N THR A 14 16.45 -7.90 -2.87
CA THR A 14 15.23 -8.13 -2.07
C THR A 14 14.11 -7.15 -2.43
N LEU A 15 12.89 -7.68 -2.57
CA LEU A 15 11.64 -6.90 -2.52
C LEU A 15 11.01 -7.05 -1.14
N ILE A 16 10.82 -5.92 -0.45
CA ILE A 16 10.12 -5.85 0.83
C ILE A 16 8.66 -5.46 0.56
N VAL A 17 7.71 -6.25 1.07
CA VAL A 17 6.28 -5.91 1.04
C VAL A 17 5.81 -5.77 2.48
N ASP A 18 5.53 -4.54 2.92
CA ASP A 18 5.19 -4.23 4.30
C ASP A 18 3.69 -3.91 4.45
N ASP A 19 2.94 -4.83 5.07
CA ASP A 19 1.51 -4.67 5.39
C ASP A 19 1.31 -4.27 6.87
N SER A 20 2.32 -3.67 7.51
CA SER A 20 2.24 -3.23 8.89
C SER A 20 1.89 -1.75 9.03
N GLY A 21 1.07 -1.45 10.03
CA GLY A 21 0.85 -0.09 10.53
C GLY A 21 1.20 -0.04 12.01
N PRO A 22 2.29 0.62 12.45
CA PRO A 22 3.30 1.36 11.66
C PRO A 22 4.33 0.46 10.94
N HIS A 23 5.08 1.03 9.99
CA HIS A 23 6.09 0.36 9.17
C HIS A 23 7.11 -0.45 9.98
N CYS A 24 7.52 -1.58 9.44
CA CYS A 24 8.50 -2.47 10.08
C CYS A 24 9.95 -2.02 9.89
N PHE A 25 10.19 -1.01 9.05
CA PHE A 25 11.48 -0.40 8.79
C PHE A 25 11.36 1.12 8.71
N LYS A 26 12.50 1.82 8.76
CA LYS A 26 12.56 3.28 8.56
C LYS A 26 12.44 3.63 7.07
N SER A 27 11.29 4.17 6.67
CA SER A 27 11.00 4.58 5.30
C SER A 27 12.11 5.44 4.70
N GLU A 28 12.61 6.42 5.46
CA GLU A 28 13.65 7.34 4.96
C GLU A 28 14.97 6.64 4.62
N LEU A 29 15.34 5.60 5.39
CA LEU A 29 16.55 4.82 5.12
C LEU A 29 16.38 3.92 3.90
N ALA A 30 15.20 3.33 3.71
CA ALA A 30 14.88 2.54 2.52
C ALA A 30 14.90 3.40 1.26
N ILE A 31 14.25 4.57 1.30
CA ILE A 31 14.23 5.54 0.20
C ILE A 31 15.66 5.98 -0.14
N LYS A 32 16.45 6.35 0.86
CA LYS A 32 17.85 6.75 0.66
C LYS A 32 18.68 5.64 0.00
N ARG A 33 18.61 4.41 0.53
CA ARG A 33 19.33 3.26 -0.03
C ARG A 33 18.91 2.99 -1.48
N PHE A 34 17.62 3.05 -1.77
CA PHE A 34 17.12 2.87 -3.14
C PHE A 34 17.62 3.96 -4.09
N GLN A 35 17.64 5.22 -3.67
CA GLN A 35 18.18 6.32 -4.47
C GLN A 35 19.68 6.18 -4.74
N GLU A 36 20.45 5.68 -3.77
CA GLU A 36 21.91 5.56 -3.87
C GLU A 36 22.36 4.30 -4.60
N HIS A 37 21.66 3.18 -4.42
CA HIS A 37 22.14 1.86 -4.84
C HIS A 37 21.20 1.11 -5.79
N GLN A 38 19.91 1.47 -5.81
CA GLN A 38 18.85 0.79 -6.59
C GLN A 38 18.91 -0.74 -6.44
N ASP A 39 19.25 -1.21 -5.23
CA ASP A 39 19.58 -2.61 -4.98
C ASP A 39 18.57 -3.33 -4.09
N ILE A 40 17.52 -2.64 -3.65
CA ILE A 40 16.34 -3.20 -2.99
C ILE A 40 15.09 -2.56 -3.59
N LEU A 41 13.97 -3.26 -3.55
CA LEU A 41 12.65 -2.68 -3.74
C LEU A 41 11.87 -2.76 -2.43
N PHE A 42 10.94 -1.83 -2.24
CA PHE A 42 10.04 -1.84 -1.10
C PHE A 42 8.68 -1.30 -1.52
N THR A 43 7.63 -1.78 -0.88
CA THR A 43 6.27 -1.29 -1.07
C THR A 43 5.40 -1.57 0.14
N GLU A 44 4.34 -0.80 0.28
CA GLU A 44 3.23 -1.11 1.16
C GLU A 44 2.40 -2.28 0.61
N GLY A 45 2.09 -3.21 1.50
CA GLY A 45 1.12 -4.28 1.28
C GLY A 45 -0.31 -3.77 1.50
N GLY A 46 -1.29 -4.57 1.10
CA GLY A 46 -2.68 -4.28 1.42
C GLY A 46 -3.28 -3.05 0.72
N VAL A 47 -2.64 -2.50 -0.33
CA VAL A 47 -3.18 -1.40 -1.14
C VAL A 47 -3.52 -1.87 -2.55
N LEU A 48 -4.71 -1.52 -3.02
CA LEU A 48 -5.21 -1.85 -4.35
C LEU A 48 -5.33 -0.59 -5.20
N LYS A 49 -5.04 -0.74 -6.50
CA LYS A 49 -5.29 0.25 -7.53
C LYS A 49 -6.60 -0.05 -8.24
N SER A 50 -7.52 0.90 -8.17
CA SER A 50 -8.81 0.89 -8.86
C SER A 50 -8.63 1.34 -10.31
N PRO A 51 -9.41 0.77 -11.26
CA PRO A 51 -9.44 1.24 -12.64
C PRO A 51 -10.13 2.61 -12.80
N GLN A 52 -10.85 3.06 -11.77
CA GLN A 52 -11.60 4.32 -11.75
C GLN A 52 -11.29 5.09 -10.45
N PRO A 53 -11.31 6.43 -10.47
CA PRO A 53 -11.09 7.21 -9.26
C PRO A 53 -12.19 6.94 -8.24
N ILE A 54 -11.80 6.82 -6.97
CA ILE A 54 -12.67 6.58 -5.82
C ILE A 54 -12.94 7.93 -5.15
N SER A 55 -14.21 8.29 -5.02
CA SER A 55 -14.63 9.43 -4.20
C SER A 55 -14.81 8.99 -2.75
N GLU A 56 -14.20 9.72 -1.82
CA GLU A 56 -14.28 9.46 -0.39
C GLU A 56 -14.81 10.69 0.34
N VAL A 57 -15.62 10.46 1.38
CA VAL A 57 -16.00 11.49 2.35
C VAL A 57 -15.40 11.09 3.69
N ARG A 58 -14.53 11.94 4.23
CA ARG A 58 -13.95 11.75 5.57
C ARG A 58 -14.61 12.68 6.56
N TYR A 59 -15.03 12.13 7.68
CA TYR A 59 -15.53 12.91 8.80
C TYR A 59 -14.35 13.38 9.65
N LEU A 60 -14.16 14.70 9.74
CA LEU A 60 -13.20 15.32 10.66
C LEU A 60 -13.94 15.71 11.95
N PRO A 61 -13.58 15.16 13.12
CA PRO A 61 -14.20 15.59 14.37
C PRO A 61 -13.93 17.06 14.66
N HIS A 62 -14.97 17.81 15.08
CA HIS A 62 -14.91 19.27 15.25
C HIS A 62 -13.81 19.77 16.22
N HIS A 63 -13.38 18.95 17.18
CA HIS A 63 -12.31 19.32 18.10
C HIS A 63 -10.92 19.30 17.44
N TRP A 64 -10.75 18.58 16.32
CA TRP A 64 -9.51 18.54 15.54
C TRP A 64 -9.36 19.69 14.57
N GLU A 65 -10.47 20.26 14.08
CA GLU A 65 -10.47 21.49 13.26
C GLU A 65 -9.76 22.65 13.95
N LYS A 66 -9.72 22.66 15.30
CA LYS A 66 -9.09 23.70 16.10
C LYS A 66 -7.65 23.39 16.49
N SER A 67 -7.24 22.12 16.45
CA SER A 67 -5.91 21.67 16.89
C SER A 67 -4.94 21.40 15.74
N LEU A 68 -5.46 21.11 14.54
CA LEU A 68 -4.66 20.86 13.34
C LEU A 68 -4.76 22.05 12.41
N ASN A 69 -3.63 22.48 11.85
CA ASN A 69 -3.66 23.43 10.76
C ASN A 69 -4.03 22.72 9.43
N SER A 70 -4.41 23.50 8.42
CA SER A 70 -4.84 22.96 7.12
C SER A 70 -3.82 22.05 6.46
N LYS A 71 -2.52 22.26 6.70
CA LYS A 71 -1.45 21.42 6.15
C LYS A 71 -1.42 20.05 6.81
N GLN A 72 -1.52 19.99 8.14
CA GLN A 72 -1.59 18.73 8.90
C GLN A 72 -2.84 17.93 8.52
N ILE A 73 -3.98 18.61 8.32
CA ILE A 73 -5.21 17.95 7.87
C ILE A 73 -5.00 17.30 6.49
N ILE A 74 -4.32 17.98 5.57
CA ILE A 74 -4.03 17.44 4.24
C ILE A 74 -3.06 16.26 4.34
N GLU A 75 -1.97 16.40 5.08
CA GLU A 75 -0.92 15.36 5.18
C GLU A 75 -1.42 14.10 5.90
N GLU A 76 -2.27 14.23 6.92
CA GLU A 76 -2.76 13.08 7.70
C GLU A 76 -4.06 12.49 7.15
N PHE A 77 -4.93 13.30 6.53
CA PHE A 77 -6.29 12.88 6.16
C PHE A 77 -6.63 12.96 4.69
N VAL A 78 -5.82 13.57 3.82
CA VAL A 78 -6.11 13.55 2.38
C VAL A 78 -5.26 12.45 1.75
N LYS A 79 -5.93 11.41 1.23
CA LYS A 79 -5.23 10.40 0.45
C LYS A 79 -4.70 11.04 -0.83
N PRO A 80 -3.40 10.97 -1.12
CA PRO A 80 -2.82 11.65 -2.27
C PRO A 80 -3.30 11.05 -3.61
N ASN A 81 -3.67 9.76 -3.63
CA ASN A 81 -4.05 9.06 -4.86
C ASN A 81 -5.52 8.59 -4.85
N PRO A 82 -6.40 9.18 -5.68
CA PRO A 82 -7.81 8.78 -5.76
C PRO A 82 -8.01 7.41 -6.41
N PHE A 83 -6.99 6.83 -7.03
CA PHE A 83 -7.07 5.49 -7.61
C PHE A 83 -6.72 4.39 -6.62
N GLU A 84 -6.40 4.70 -5.37
CA GLU A 84 -5.97 3.70 -4.40
C GLU A 84 -6.96 3.53 -3.26
N ILE A 85 -7.08 2.30 -2.77
CA ILE A 85 -7.85 1.96 -1.56
C ILE A 85 -7.16 0.82 -0.81
N THR A 86 -7.22 0.85 0.53
CA THR A 86 -6.70 -0.27 1.31
C THR A 86 -7.64 -1.48 1.18
N GLY A 87 -7.07 -2.67 1.10
CA GLY A 87 -7.78 -3.92 0.98
C GLY A 87 -8.70 -4.17 2.17
N CYS A 88 -8.31 -3.76 3.37
CA CYS A 88 -9.16 -3.87 4.56
C CYS A 88 -10.46 -3.06 4.41
N VAL A 89 -10.39 -1.81 3.95
CA VAL A 89 -11.58 -0.97 3.70
C VAL A 89 -12.38 -1.54 2.53
N PHE A 90 -11.73 -1.83 1.41
CA PHE A 90 -12.43 -2.29 0.21
C PHE A 90 -13.08 -3.66 0.37
N SER A 91 -12.50 -4.57 1.17
CA SER A 91 -13.05 -5.91 1.40
C SER A 91 -14.48 -5.89 1.95
N SER A 92 -14.80 -4.90 2.80
CA SER A 92 -16.13 -4.72 3.37
C SER A 92 -17.16 -4.34 2.30
N VAL A 93 -16.78 -3.44 1.39
CA VAL A 93 -17.62 -3.01 0.27
C VAL A 93 -17.79 -4.14 -0.74
N LEU A 94 -16.68 -4.77 -1.14
CA LEU A 94 -16.65 -5.83 -2.13
C LEU A 94 -17.54 -7.02 -1.72
N SER A 95 -17.45 -7.44 -0.45
CA SER A 95 -18.27 -8.51 0.10
C SER A 95 -19.77 -8.18 0.04
N SER A 96 -20.10 -6.92 0.31
CA SER A 96 -21.50 -6.45 0.33
C SER A 96 -22.13 -6.35 -1.06
N VAL A 97 -21.34 -6.02 -2.09
CA VAL A 97 -21.86 -5.75 -3.45
C VAL A 97 -21.75 -6.93 -4.43
N LYS A 98 -20.87 -7.90 -4.16
CA LYS A 98 -20.59 -9.03 -5.08
C LYS A 98 -21.05 -10.38 -4.56
N ASN A 99 -21.87 -10.42 -3.52
CA ASN A 99 -22.33 -11.66 -2.86
C ASN A 99 -21.16 -12.58 -2.49
N LEU A 100 -20.03 -11.98 -2.07
CA LEU A 100 -18.88 -12.70 -1.55
C LEU A 100 -19.02 -12.82 -0.04
N LYS A 101 -18.53 -13.92 0.52
CA LYS A 101 -18.55 -14.09 1.97
C LYS A 101 -17.56 -13.11 2.60
N PRO A 102 -17.99 -12.29 3.58
CA PRO A 102 -17.06 -11.46 4.33
C PRO A 102 -16.09 -12.35 5.13
N THR A 103 -14.83 -11.94 5.20
CA THR A 103 -13.82 -12.62 6.00
C THR A 103 -14.10 -12.40 7.49
N VAL A 104 -14.39 -13.47 8.21
CA VAL A 104 -14.55 -13.47 9.67
C VAL A 104 -13.66 -14.57 10.24
N GLY A 105 -12.74 -14.20 11.13
CA GLY A 105 -11.75 -15.12 11.67
C GLY A 105 -10.66 -15.46 10.65
N LEU A 106 -10.20 -16.71 10.66
CA LEU A 106 -9.13 -17.16 9.77
C LEU A 106 -9.60 -17.21 8.31
N VAL A 107 -8.77 -16.66 7.44
CA VAL A 107 -8.96 -16.64 6.00
C VAL A 107 -9.01 -18.07 5.45
N GLN A 108 -10.03 -18.36 4.63
CA GLN A 108 -10.16 -19.64 3.94
C GLN A 108 -9.64 -19.48 2.51
N LEU A 109 -8.70 -20.35 2.11
CA LEU A 109 -8.04 -20.28 0.80
C LEU A 109 -9.03 -20.16 -0.37
N HIS A 110 -10.07 -20.99 -0.39
CA HIS A 110 -11.04 -20.98 -1.49
C HIS A 110 -11.84 -19.66 -1.57
N GLU A 111 -12.12 -19.01 -0.43
CA GLU A 111 -12.75 -17.69 -0.44
C GLU A 111 -11.76 -16.63 -0.90
N SER A 112 -10.50 -16.67 -0.46
CA SER A 112 -9.45 -15.75 -0.95
C SER A 112 -9.30 -15.78 -2.47
N VAL A 113 -9.31 -16.97 -3.07
CA VAL A 113 -9.23 -17.12 -4.53
C VAL A 113 -10.44 -16.47 -5.20
N LYS A 114 -11.67 -16.68 -4.71
CA LYS A 114 -12.86 -16.02 -5.26
C LYS A 114 -12.79 -14.49 -5.17
N HIS A 115 -12.32 -13.97 -4.02
CA HIS A 115 -12.12 -12.52 -3.84
C HIS A 115 -11.09 -11.99 -4.83
N TYR A 116 -9.95 -12.68 -4.99
CA TYR A 116 -8.91 -12.33 -5.95
C TYR A 116 -9.43 -12.33 -7.40
N GLU A 117 -10.08 -13.41 -7.84
CA GLU A 117 -10.65 -13.49 -9.19
C GLU A 117 -11.70 -12.40 -9.43
N THR A 118 -12.50 -12.08 -8.41
CA THR A 118 -13.46 -10.98 -8.48
C THR A 118 -12.75 -9.64 -8.67
N LEU A 119 -11.68 -9.35 -7.91
CA LEU A 119 -10.87 -8.14 -8.08
C LEU A 119 -10.33 -8.01 -9.51
N ILE A 120 -9.76 -9.09 -10.05
CA ILE A 120 -9.26 -9.11 -11.43
C ILE A 120 -10.38 -8.85 -12.43
N SER A 121 -11.54 -9.50 -12.27
CA SER A 121 -12.70 -9.29 -13.16
C SER A 121 -13.24 -7.84 -13.14
N LEU A 122 -13.03 -7.13 -12.03
CA LEU A 122 -13.40 -5.73 -11.88
C LEU A 122 -12.31 -4.75 -12.35
N GLY A 123 -11.16 -5.25 -12.81
CA GLY A 123 -10.05 -4.42 -13.30
C GLY A 123 -9.18 -3.81 -12.19
N PHE A 124 -9.30 -4.28 -10.95
CA PHE A 124 -8.39 -3.87 -9.89
C PHE A 124 -6.99 -4.47 -10.10
N GLN A 125 -5.98 -3.73 -9.67
CA GLN A 125 -4.57 -4.10 -9.78
C GLN A 125 -3.88 -3.93 -8.42
N ALA A 126 -2.66 -4.43 -8.30
CA ALA A 126 -1.77 -4.02 -7.22
C ALA A 126 -1.48 -2.52 -7.34
N ALA A 127 -1.29 -1.84 -6.20
CA ALA A 127 -0.80 -0.47 -6.19
C ALA A 127 0.60 -0.37 -6.84
N ASN A 128 0.98 0.84 -7.25
CA ASN A 128 2.35 1.11 -7.63
C ASN A 128 3.26 0.84 -6.42
N LEU A 129 4.54 0.49 -6.65
CA LEU A 129 5.48 0.33 -5.53
C LEU A 129 5.67 1.68 -4.86
N HIS A 130 5.26 1.79 -3.60
CA HIS A 130 5.31 3.03 -2.83
C HIS A 130 5.51 2.76 -1.34
N CYS A 131 6.05 3.76 -0.65
CA CYS A 131 6.07 3.81 0.80
C CYS A 131 5.78 5.25 1.22
N GLU A 132 4.76 5.41 2.05
CA GLU A 132 4.17 6.68 2.40
C GLU A 132 3.84 7.48 1.13
N ASN A 133 4.34 8.72 1.02
CA ASN A 133 4.12 9.59 -0.14
C ASN A 133 5.16 9.37 -1.25
N TYR A 134 6.08 8.42 -1.12
CA TYR A 134 7.14 8.15 -2.09
C TYR A 134 6.78 6.99 -3.01
N VAL A 135 6.57 7.28 -4.30
CA VAL A 135 6.37 6.27 -5.34
C VAL A 135 7.70 5.97 -6.02
N LEU A 136 8.06 4.69 -6.11
CA LEU A 136 9.30 4.26 -6.78
C LEU A 136 9.17 4.49 -8.30
N PRO A 137 10.15 5.13 -8.97
CA PRO A 137 10.10 5.37 -10.41
C PRO A 137 10.21 4.08 -11.23
N ASP A 138 9.40 3.94 -12.28
CA ASP A 138 9.37 2.77 -13.17
C ASP A 138 10.73 2.44 -13.80
N GLU A 139 11.52 3.45 -14.15
CA GLU A 139 12.88 3.28 -14.69
C GLU A 139 13.81 2.59 -13.69
N ALA A 140 13.80 3.03 -12.44
CA ALA A 140 14.61 2.43 -11.37
C ALA A 140 14.14 1.01 -11.02
N ILE A 141 12.83 0.75 -11.05
CA ILE A 141 12.26 -0.59 -10.90
C ILE A 141 12.74 -1.50 -12.05
N SER A 142 12.77 -0.97 -13.27
CA SER A 142 13.23 -1.70 -14.45
C SER A 142 14.70 -2.08 -14.34
N HIS A 143 15.56 -1.13 -13.92
CA HIS A 143 16.98 -1.41 -13.66
C HIS A 143 17.21 -2.46 -12.56
N PHE A 144 16.44 -2.38 -11.47
CA PHE A 144 16.50 -3.42 -10.44
C PHE A 144 16.16 -4.80 -11.02
N ARG A 145 15.10 -4.89 -11.83
CA ARG A 145 14.68 -6.15 -12.47
C ARG A 145 15.71 -6.66 -13.47
N GLU A 146 16.35 -5.79 -14.24
CA GLU A 146 17.44 -6.19 -15.16
C GLU A 146 18.62 -6.80 -14.41
N ARG A 147 18.91 -6.28 -13.21
CA ARG A 147 20.06 -6.71 -12.39
C ARG A 147 19.78 -7.95 -11.55
N PHE A 148 18.55 -8.13 -11.05
CA PHE A 148 18.21 -9.16 -10.05
C PHE A 148 17.03 -10.06 -10.45
N GLY A 149 16.30 -9.75 -11.51
CA GLY A 149 15.16 -10.52 -12.00
C GLY A 149 15.62 -11.65 -12.93
N HIS A 150 15.89 -12.82 -12.35
CA HIS A 150 16.14 -14.06 -13.09
C HIS A 150 14.86 -14.84 -13.32
#